data_AF-A0A060CIG1-F1
#
_entry.id   AF-A0A060CIG1-F1
#
_cell.length_a   1.000
_cell.length_b   1.000
_cell.length_c   1.000
_cell.angle_alpha   90.00
_cell.angle_beta   90.00
_cell.angle_gamma   90.00
#
_symmetry.space_group_name_H-M   'P 1'
#
loop_
_entity.id
_entity.type
_entity.pdbx_description
1 polymer ?
#
loop_
_entity_poly.entity_id
_entity_poly.type
_entity_poly.pdbx_seq_one_letter_code
_entity_poly.pdbx_strand_id
1 'polypeptide(L)'
;MRRDDGSSAHNLFGIKATGWSGDSVRRSTQEYRDGVAGTEKADFRAYASAKESFSDYVRMLKNNPRYPAGAGRRRRRARFRQRPCRRPATPPIPATPRRSPRSPT
;
A
#
# COMPACT_ATOMS: atom_id res chain seq x y z
N MET A 1 14.43 -3.97 -4.31
CA MET A 1 14.19 -5.24 -5.03
C MET A 1 15.49 -5.71 -5.65
N ARG A 2 15.79 -7.01 -5.58
CA ARG A 2 16.98 -7.61 -6.21
C ARG A 2 16.56 -8.53 -7.35
N ARG A 3 17.35 -8.55 -8.42
CA ARG A 3 17.25 -9.51 -9.52
C ARG A 3 17.76 -10.89 -9.08
N ASP A 4 17.62 -11.89 -9.93
CA ASP A 4 18.03 -13.27 -9.62
C ASP A 4 19.56 -13.42 -9.63
N ASP A 5 20.27 -12.55 -10.34
CA ASP A 5 21.73 -12.37 -10.29
C ASP A 5 22.22 -11.60 -9.05
N GLY A 6 21.32 -11.22 -8.13
CA GLY A 6 21.67 -10.53 -6.89
C GLY A 6 21.88 -9.01 -7.04
N SER A 7 21.96 -8.50 -8.28
CA SER A 7 21.98 -7.07 -8.54
C SER A 7 20.67 -6.38 -8.14
N SER A 8 20.71 -5.07 -7.94
CA SER A 8 19.51 -4.30 -7.60
C SER A 8 18.69 -4.02 -8.85
N ALA A 9 17.37 -4.25 -8.81
CA ALA A 9 16.47 -3.94 -9.91
C ALA A 9 16.15 -2.43 -10.01
N HIS A 10 16.65 -1.61 -9.07
CA HIS A 10 16.48 -0.15 -9.00
C HIS A 10 15.04 0.39 -9.10
N ASN A 11 14.02 -0.46 -8.92
CA ASN A 11 12.62 -0.04 -8.90
C ASN A 11 12.25 0.51 -7.52
N LEU A 12 12.19 1.84 -7.42
CA LEU A 12 11.90 2.55 -6.18
C LEU A 12 10.39 2.75 -5.94
N PHE A 13 9.58 2.65 -6.98
CA PHE A 13 8.16 3.01 -6.95
C PHE A 13 7.22 1.80 -7.04
N GLY A 14 7.75 0.59 -7.15
CA GLY A 14 6.95 -0.64 -7.27
C GLY A 14 6.15 -0.69 -8.57
N ILE A 15 6.68 -0.14 -9.67
CA ILE A 15 5.97 -0.13 -10.96
C ILE A 15 5.91 -1.55 -11.52
N LYS A 16 4.70 -2.06 -11.74
CA LYS A 16 4.44 -3.38 -12.33
C LYS A 16 4.82 -3.39 -13.81
N ALA A 17 5.28 -4.54 -14.30
CA ALA A 17 5.72 -4.76 -15.68
C ALA A 17 4.54 -5.07 -16.63
N THR A 18 3.41 -4.38 -16.50
CA THR A 18 2.25 -4.58 -17.39
C THR A 18 2.52 -3.90 -18.74
N GLY A 19 2.70 -4.70 -19.81
CA GLY A 19 3.02 -4.20 -21.15
C GLY A 19 4.44 -3.63 -21.28
N TRP A 20 5.37 -4.08 -20.44
CA TRP A 20 6.77 -3.66 -20.47
C TRP A 20 7.60 -4.56 -21.39
N SER A 21 8.42 -3.96 -22.26
CA SER A 21 9.27 -4.71 -23.21
C SER A 21 10.74 -4.82 -22.77
N GLY A 22 11.12 -4.14 -21.68
CA GLY A 22 12.47 -4.22 -21.13
C GLY A 22 12.59 -5.26 -20.03
N ASP A 23 13.66 -5.15 -19.24
CA ASP A 23 13.90 -6.05 -18.11
C ASP A 23 12.81 -5.99 -17.06
N SER A 24 12.46 -7.16 -16.54
CA SER A 24 11.52 -7.31 -15.43
C SER A 24 12.05 -8.31 -14.41
N VAL A 25 11.59 -8.18 -13.16
CA VAL A 25 11.93 -9.10 -12.08
C VAL A 25 10.65 -9.58 -11.39
N ARG A 26 10.55 -10.89 -11.20
CA ARG A 26 9.44 -11.50 -10.46
C ARG A 26 9.71 -11.44 -8.96
N ARG A 27 8.89 -10.72 -8.20
CA ARG A 27 9.02 -10.64 -6.73
C ARG A 27 7.66 -10.70 -6.05
N SER A 28 7.64 -11.34 -4.88
CA SER A 28 6.50 -11.31 -3.97
C SER A 28 6.53 -9.99 -3.19
N THR A 29 5.49 -9.18 -3.35
CA THR A 29 5.30 -7.95 -2.57
C THR A 29 4.11 -8.09 -1.66
N GLN A 30 4.17 -7.44 -0.51
CA GLN A 30 3.03 -7.30 0.40
C GLN A 30 2.23 -6.07 -0.03
N GLU A 31 1.02 -6.26 -0.54
CA GLU A 31 0.07 -5.20 -0.84
C GLU A 31 -1.06 -5.22 0.20
N TYR A 32 -1.51 -4.04 0.63
CA TYR A 32 -2.72 -3.92 1.42
C TYR A 32 -3.90 -3.64 0.50
N ARG A 33 -4.84 -4.58 0.40
CA ARG A 33 -6.13 -4.36 -0.27
C ARG A 33 -7.24 -4.42 0.76
N ASP A 34 -8.08 -3.39 0.79
CA ASP A 34 -9.26 -3.32 1.67
C ASP A 34 -8.96 -3.53 3.17
N GLY A 35 -7.75 -3.13 3.60
CA GLY A 35 -7.29 -3.28 4.99
C GLY A 35 -6.67 -4.64 5.32
N VAL A 36 -6.61 -5.57 4.37
CA VAL A 36 -5.98 -6.89 4.53
C VAL A 36 -4.62 -6.91 3.86
N ALA A 37 -3.58 -7.30 4.61
CA ALA A 37 -2.25 -7.54 4.06
C ALA A 37 -2.27 -8.82 3.23
N GLY A 38 -2.12 -8.70 1.91
CA GLY A 38 -1.98 -9.82 0.98
C GLY A 38 -0.56 -9.86 0.41
N THR A 39 0.04 -11.05 0.36
CA THR A 39 1.30 -11.24 -0.37
C THR A 39 0.97 -11.70 -1.79
N GLU A 40 1.34 -10.91 -2.79
CA GLU A 40 1.12 -11.25 -4.20
C GLU A 40 2.46 -11.30 -4.95
N LYS A 41 2.62 -12.32 -5.79
CA LYS A 41 3.74 -12.41 -6.73
C LYS A 41 3.38 -11.64 -7.98
N ALA A 42 4.15 -10.61 -8.29
CA ALA A 42 3.98 -9.83 -9.50
C ALA A 42 5.32 -9.59 -10.19
N ASP A 43 5.25 -9.31 -11.48
CA ASP A 43 6.40 -8.92 -12.28
C ASP A 43 6.56 -7.39 -12.18
N PHE A 44 7.73 -6.95 -11.76
CA PHE A 44 8.09 -5.54 -11.57
C PHE A 44 9.11 -5.12 -12.60
N ARG A 45 9.04 -3.87 -13.05
CA ARG A 45 10.05 -3.31 -13.96
C ARG A 45 11.41 -3.31 -13.28
N ALA A 46 12.46 -3.62 -14.02
CA ALA A 46 13.83 -3.51 -13.55
C ALA A 46 14.58 -2.51 -14.40
N TYR A 47 15.36 -1.65 -13.75
CA TYR A 47 16.12 -0.58 -14.38
C TYR A 47 17.62 -0.79 -14.17
N ALA A 48 18.44 -0.16 -15.00
CA ALA A 48 19.89 -0.16 -14.80
C ALA A 48 20.30 0.81 -13.68
N SER A 49 19.52 1.86 -13.42
CA SER A 49 19.81 2.86 -12.38
C SER A 49 18.56 3.49 -11.77
N ALA A 50 18.71 4.10 -10.60
CA ALA A 50 17.64 4.85 -9.95
C ALA A 50 17.15 6.07 -10.79
N LYS A 51 18.06 6.69 -11.56
CA LYS A 51 17.74 7.82 -12.44
C LYS A 51 16.74 7.41 -13.53
N GLU A 52 16.92 6.22 -14.08
CA GLU A 52 16.03 5.67 -15.09
C GLU A 52 14.64 5.36 -14.50
N SER A 53 14.59 4.74 -13.32
CA SER A 53 13.34 4.53 -12.59
C SER A 53 12.57 5.83 -12.35
N PHE A 54 13.27 6.90 -12.01
CA PHE A 54 12.65 8.22 -11.79
C PHE A 54 12.12 8.84 -13.08
N SER A 55 12.89 8.75 -14.16
CA SER A 55 12.48 9.27 -15.47
C SER A 55 11.23 8.56 -15.99
N ASP A 56 11.18 7.22 -15.89
CA ASP A 56 10.02 6.43 -16.28
C ASP A 56 8.78 6.76 -15.42
N TYR A 57 8.96 6.93 -14.12
CA TYR A 57 7.89 7.35 -13.22
C TYR A 57 7.30 8.71 -13.62
N VAL A 58 8.15 9.70 -13.92
CA VAL A 58 7.69 11.03 -14.38
C VAL A 58 6.97 10.93 -15.73
N ARG A 59 7.43 10.08 -16.65
CA ARG A 59 6.74 9.82 -17.93
C ARG A 59 5.36 9.19 -17.71
N MET A 60 5.27 8.20 -16.83
CA MET A 60 4.00 7.55 -16.48
C MET A 60 2.99 8.56 -15.91
N LEU A 61 3.44 9.44 -15.00
CA LEU A 61 2.60 10.48 -14.42
C LEU A 61 2.09 11.47 -15.48
N LYS A 62 2.93 11.86 -16.44
CA LYS A 62 2.55 12.80 -17.51
C LYS A 62 1.62 12.15 -18.54
N ASN A 63 1.81 10.88 -18.83
CA ASN A 63 1.07 10.17 -19.88
C ASN A 63 -0.29 9.64 -19.40
N ASN A 64 -0.53 9.59 -18.08
CA ASN A 64 -1.78 9.11 -17.54
C ASN A 64 -2.72 10.28 -17.20
N PRO A 65 -3.85 10.45 -17.92
CA PRO A 65 -4.81 11.54 -17.68
C PRO A 65 -5.43 11.50 -16.28
N ARG A 66 -5.29 10.38 -15.54
CA ARG A 66 -5.69 10.25 -14.13
C ARG A 66 -4.88 11.14 -13.19
N TYR A 67 -3.67 11.56 -13.57
CA TYR A 67 -2.79 12.42 -12.78
C TYR A 67 -2.56 13.76 -13.49
N PRO A 68 -3.59 14.65 -13.56
CA PRO A 68 -3.39 15.98 -14.11
C PRO A 68 -2.28 16.69 -13.33
N ALA A 69 -1.26 17.17 -14.04
CA ALA A 69 -0.20 18.00 -13.50
C ALA A 69 -0.85 19.12 -12.67
N GLY A 70 -0.55 19.13 -11.37
CA GLY A 70 -1.37 19.78 -10.36
C GLY A 70 -1.80 21.20 -10.70
N ALA A 71 -3.12 21.43 -10.74
CA ALA A 71 -3.70 22.76 -10.71
C ALA A 71 -4.50 22.93 -9.40
N GLY A 72 -3.81 23.43 -8.38
CA GLY A 72 -4.37 24.36 -7.40
C GLY A 72 -5.63 23.94 -6.63
N ARG A 73 -5.48 23.10 -5.60
CA ARG A 73 -6.25 23.30 -4.38
C ARG A 73 -5.30 23.66 -3.25
N ARG A 74 -4.92 24.93 -3.17
CA ARG A 74 -4.51 25.54 -1.91
C ARG A 74 -5.71 25.42 -0.96
N ARG A 75 -5.85 24.28 -0.29
CA ARG A 75 -6.83 24.16 0.80
C ARG A 75 -6.36 25.17 1.85
N ARG A 76 -7.14 26.25 2.04
CA ARG A 76 -6.99 27.13 3.19
C ARG A 76 -6.88 26.22 4.41
N ARG A 77 -5.80 26.36 5.18
CA ARG A 77 -5.60 25.63 6.43
C ARG A 77 -6.76 26.00 7.35
N ALA A 78 -7.81 25.19 7.38
CA ALA A 78 -8.87 25.35 8.35
C ALA A 78 -8.23 25.14 9.72
N ARG A 79 -8.31 26.16 10.59
CA ARG A 79 -7.87 26.05 11.99
C ARG A 79 -8.55 24.83 12.59
N PHE A 80 -7.75 23.86 13.01
CA PHE A 80 -8.19 22.74 13.81
C PHE A 80 -8.67 23.30 15.16
N ARG A 81 -9.98 23.51 15.29
CA ARG A 81 -10.57 23.89 16.58
C ARG A 81 -10.61 22.63 17.41
N GLN A 82 -9.85 22.61 18.51
CA GLN A 82 -9.83 21.50 19.45
C GLN A 82 -11.25 21.27 19.98
N ARG A 83 -11.90 20.20 19.54
CA ARG A 83 -13.11 19.71 20.20
C ARG A 83 -12.63 18.84 21.36
N PRO A 84 -13.05 19.07 22.61
CA PRO A 84 -12.66 18.21 23.71
C PRO A 84 -13.12 16.77 23.41
N CYS A 85 -12.19 15.83 23.44
CA CYS A 85 -12.47 14.42 23.28
C CYS A 85 -13.35 13.96 24.43
N ARG A 86 -14.64 13.75 24.17
CA ARG A 86 -15.48 12.96 25.08
C ARG A 86 -14.96 11.53 25.01
N ARG A 87 -14.53 10.99 26.16
CA ARG A 87 -13.94 9.64 26.31
C ARG A 87 -14.76 8.60 25.52
N PRO A 88 -14.14 7.70 24.74
CA PRO A 88 -14.89 6.65 24.08
C PRO A 88 -15.56 5.78 25.14
N ALA A 89 -16.87 5.58 25.01
CA ALA A 89 -17.60 4.63 25.83
C ALA A 89 -17.13 3.23 25.45
N THR A 90 -16.54 2.52 26.41
CA THR A 90 -16.17 1.11 26.27
C THR A 90 -17.43 0.30 25.94
N PRO A 91 -17.46 -0.51 24.87
CA PRO A 91 -18.59 -1.39 24.61
C PRO A 91 -18.66 -2.48 25.71
N PRO A 92 -19.86 -2.87 26.17
CA PRO A 92 -20.00 -3.95 27.13
C PRO A 92 -19.58 -5.28 26.49
N ILE A 93 -18.72 -6.02 27.18
CA ILE A 93 -18.31 -7.37 26.81
C ILE A 93 -19.55 -8.28 26.97
N PRO A 94 -19.97 -9.06 25.96
CA PRO A 94 -21.09 -9.99 26.13
C PRO A 94 -20.67 -11.11 27.10
N ALA A 95 -21.45 -11.29 28.17
CA ALA A 95 -21.25 -12.37 29.12
C ALA A 95 -21.54 -13.73 28.43
N THR A 96 -20.51 -14.56 28.27
CA THR A 96 -20.69 -15.96 27.87
C THR A 96 -21.45 -16.74 28.94
N PRO A 97 -22.46 -17.55 28.61
CA PRO A 97 -23.18 -18.35 29.59
C PRO A 97 -22.28 -19.44 30.19
N ARG A 98 -22.19 -19.45 31.52
CA ARG A 98 -21.49 -20.46 32.32
C ARG A 98 -22.21 -21.81 32.17
N ARG A 99 -21.59 -22.75 31.45
CA ARG A 99 -22.09 -24.13 31.33
C ARG A 99 -21.93 -24.84 32.67
N SER A 100 -23.04 -25.18 33.32
CA SER A 100 -23.07 -25.98 34.55
C SER A 100 -22.50 -27.38 34.30
N PRO A 101 -21.61 -27.92 35.15
CA PRO A 101 -21.29 -29.34 35.12
C PRO A 101 -22.44 -30.16 35.74
N ARG A 102 -22.90 -31.19 35.02
CA ARG A 102 -23.83 -32.21 35.53
C ARG A 102 -23.07 -33.12 36.51
N SER A 103 -23.67 -33.38 37.66
CA SER A 103 -23.22 -34.40 38.62
C SER A 103 -23.51 -35.80 38.07
N PRO A 104 -22.57 -36.76 38.14
CA PRO A 104 -22.90 -38.17 37.97
C PRO A 104 -23.33 -38.81 39.30
N THR A 105 -24.27 -39.74 39.19
CA THR A 105 -24.76 -40.64 40.25
C THR A 105 -23.87 -41.87 40.36
#